data_AF-A0A921IXA5-F1
#
_entry.id   AF-A0A921IXA5-F1
#
_cell.length_a   1.000
_cell.length_b   1.000
_cell.length_c   1.000
_cell.angle_alpha   90.00
_cell.angle_beta   90.00
_cell.angle_gamma   90.00
#
_symmetry.space_group_name_H-M   'P 1'
#
loop_
_entity.id
_entity.type
_entity.pdbx_description
1 polymer ?
#
loop_
_entity_poly.entity_id
_entity_poly.type
_entity_poly.pdbx_seq_one_letter_code
_entity_poly.pdbx_strand_id
1 'polypeptide(L)'
;MMAGTRTRGAGRRRYVEERRRKVRIALPLLREKWAKGAGQSRIGYRQCMNVFGMTDNEIWHLRVLGVLPEPEKREWDTEKHFDLEKAIKGCEAYLRWSR
;
A
#
# COMPACT_ATOMS: atom_id res chain seq x y z
N MET A 1 34.13 -13.71 17.63
CA MET A 1 33.29 -12.55 18.02
C MET A 1 33.76 -11.39 17.13
N MET A 2 33.05 -10.77 16.20
CA MET A 2 31.70 -10.18 16.21
C MET A 2 31.08 -10.25 14.80
N ALA A 3 29.88 -10.83 14.69
CA ALA A 3 29.03 -10.82 13.50
C ALA A 3 27.89 -9.81 13.71
N GLY A 4 28.18 -8.51 13.56
CA GLY A 4 27.26 -7.45 14.00
C GLY A 4 26.76 -6.46 12.93
N THR A 5 27.32 -6.45 11.72
CA THR A 5 27.18 -5.26 10.84
C THR A 5 26.81 -5.54 9.38
N ARG A 6 26.33 -6.74 9.02
CA ARG A 6 25.91 -7.06 7.62
C ARG A 6 24.41 -7.31 7.41
N THR A 7 23.59 -7.39 8.46
CA THR A 7 22.18 -7.83 8.35
C THR A 7 21.16 -6.71 8.16
N ARG A 8 21.45 -5.45 8.53
CA ARG A 8 20.46 -4.34 8.42
C ARG A 8 20.09 -3.99 6.97
N GLY A 9 21.04 -4.04 6.04
CA GLY A 9 20.80 -3.69 4.63
C GLY A 9 20.06 -4.77 3.82
N ALA A 10 20.27 -6.04 4.16
CA ALA A 10 19.60 -7.17 3.50
C ALA A 10 18.12 -7.28 3.89
N GLY A 11 17.82 -7.08 5.19
CA GLY A 11 16.44 -7.03 5.69
C GLY A 11 15.64 -5.88 5.07
N ARG A 12 16.24 -4.69 4.94
CA ARG A 12 15.60 -3.53 4.33
C ARG A 12 15.30 -3.72 2.85
N ARG A 13 16.24 -4.32 2.09
CA ARG A 13 16.02 -4.61 0.65
C ARG A 13 14.90 -5.62 0.45
N ARG A 14 14.94 -6.75 1.17
CA ARG A 14 13.89 -7.77 1.12
C ARG A 14 12.52 -7.20 1.49
N TYR A 15 12.48 -6.33 2.49
CA TYR A 15 11.25 -5.64 2.91
C TYR A 15 10.66 -4.76 1.80
N VAL A 16 11.49 -3.95 1.13
CA VAL A 16 11.04 -3.08 0.02
C VAL A 16 10.63 -3.91 -1.19
N GLU A 17 11.36 -4.98 -1.53
CA GLU A 17 11.02 -5.87 -2.64
C GLU A 17 9.69 -6.59 -2.42
N GLU A 18 9.42 -7.06 -1.20
CA GLU A 18 8.14 -7.69 -0.86
C GLU A 18 6.97 -6.71 -1.01
N ARG A 19 7.14 -5.46 -0.53
CA ARG A 19 6.14 -4.40 -0.69
C ARG A 19 5.92 -4.08 -2.16
N ARG A 20 7.00 -3.95 -2.93
CA ARG A 20 6.95 -3.69 -4.37
C ARG A 20 6.21 -4.81 -5.11
N ARG A 21 6.43 -6.07 -4.74
CA ARG A 21 5.70 -7.22 -5.29
C ARG A 21 4.21 -7.14 -4.98
N LYS A 22 3.83 -6.89 -3.73
CA LYS A 22 2.44 -6.77 -3.31
C LYS A 22 1.75 -5.58 -4.00
N VAL A 23 2.41 -4.42 -4.13
CA VAL A 23 1.89 -3.25 -4.87
C VAL A 23 1.71 -3.55 -6.36
N ARG A 24 2.64 -4.29 -7.00
CA ARG A 24 2.50 -4.71 -8.41
C ARG A 24 1.27 -5.59 -8.63
N ILE A 25 0.91 -6.44 -7.67
CA ILE A 25 -0.28 -7.30 -7.72
C ILE A 25 -1.55 -6.48 -7.44
N ALA A 26 -1.50 -5.57 -6.48
CA ALA A 26 -2.63 -4.75 -6.06
C ALA A 26 -3.05 -3.72 -7.12
N LEU A 27 -2.09 -3.08 -7.79
CA LEU A 27 -2.33 -2.01 -8.76
C LEU A 27 -3.35 -2.37 -9.88
N PRO A 28 -3.24 -3.51 -10.59
CA PRO A 28 -4.25 -3.88 -11.58
C PRO A 28 -5.63 -4.12 -10.96
N LEU A 29 -5.72 -4.67 -9.76
CA LEU A 29 -6.99 -4.90 -9.06
C LEU A 29 -7.67 -3.58 -8.65
N LEU A 30 -6.88 -2.59 -8.21
CA LEU A 30 -7.38 -1.24 -7.92
C LEU A 30 -7.90 -0.56 -9.19
N ARG A 31 -7.16 -0.66 -10.30
CA ARG A 31 -7.59 -0.12 -11.60
C ARG A 31 -8.84 -0.79 -12.13
N GLU A 32 -8.95 -2.11 -11.99
CA GLU A 32 -10.15 -2.85 -12.37
C GLU A 32 -11.36 -2.42 -11.52
N LYS A 33 -11.18 -2.26 -10.21
CA LYS A 33 -12.23 -1.77 -9.32
C LYS A 33 -12.66 -0.35 -9.66
N TRP A 34 -11.70 0.53 -9.99
CA TRP A 34 -11.97 1.89 -10.45
C TRP A 34 -12.76 1.90 -11.77
N ALA A 35 -12.37 1.04 -12.73
CA ALA A 35 -13.04 0.94 -14.03
C ALA A 35 -14.46 0.35 -13.93
N LYS A 36 -14.67 -0.65 -13.06
CA LYS A 36 -15.99 -1.29 -12.86
C LYS A 36 -16.94 -0.46 -12.00
N GLY A 37 -16.42 0.30 -11.04
CA GLY A 37 -17.21 1.13 -10.14
C GLY A 37 -17.38 2.54 -10.68
N ALA A 38 -18.00 2.72 -11.85
CA ALA A 38 -18.23 4.00 -12.56
C ALA A 38 -18.99 5.08 -11.73
N GLY A 39 -18.41 5.50 -10.60
CA GLY A 39 -18.98 6.40 -9.58
C GLY A 39 -18.61 6.07 -8.13
N GLN A 40 -18.06 4.89 -7.82
CA GLN A 40 -17.56 4.57 -6.47
C GLN A 40 -16.07 4.87 -6.36
N SER A 41 -15.74 6.14 -6.11
CA SER A 41 -14.35 6.61 -5.97
C SER A 41 -13.66 6.19 -4.67
N ARG A 42 -14.14 5.13 -4.01
CA ARG A 42 -13.84 4.81 -2.61
C ARG A 42 -13.65 3.31 -2.40
N ILE A 43 -12.60 2.92 -1.67
CA ILE A 43 -12.35 1.55 -1.21
C ILE A 43 -12.25 1.49 0.31
N GLY A 44 -13.05 0.64 0.95
CA GLY A 44 -13.01 0.48 2.40
C GLY A 44 -11.66 -0.07 2.88
N TYR A 45 -11.27 0.26 4.12
CA TYR A 45 -9.97 -0.13 4.68
C TYR A 45 -9.69 -1.64 4.60
N ARG A 46 -10.68 -2.45 4.99
CA ARG A 46 -10.57 -3.92 4.94
C ARG A 46 -10.48 -4.46 3.51
N GLN A 47 -11.19 -3.83 2.57
CA GLN A 47 -11.09 -4.17 1.16
C GLN A 47 -9.70 -3.82 0.60
N CYS A 48 -9.12 -2.69 1.04
CA CYS A 48 -7.77 -2.29 0.69
C CYS A 48 -6.76 -3.34 1.19
N MET A 49 -6.79 -3.71 2.48
CA MET A 49 -5.94 -4.78 3.02
C MET A 49 -6.02 -6.09 2.21
N ASN A 50 -7.24 -6.49 1.82
CA ASN A 50 -7.45 -7.68 1.01
C ASN A 50 -6.85 -7.55 -0.40
N VAL A 51 -7.02 -6.41 -1.07
CA VAL A 51 -6.46 -6.15 -2.41
C VAL A 51 -4.93 -6.17 -2.40
N PHE A 52 -4.31 -5.65 -1.34
CA PHE A 52 -2.86 -5.66 -1.19
C PHE A 52 -2.30 -6.98 -0.64
N GLY A 53 -3.15 -7.84 -0.06
CA GLY A 53 -2.71 -9.01 0.70
C GLY A 53 -1.77 -8.62 1.85
N MET A 54 -2.10 -7.53 2.54
CA MET A 54 -1.26 -6.91 3.56
C MET A 54 -1.96 -6.83 4.90
N THR A 55 -1.18 -6.95 5.98
CA THR A 55 -1.64 -6.66 7.34
C THR A 55 -1.70 -5.16 7.61
N ASP A 56 -2.34 -4.78 8.71
CA ASP A 56 -2.50 -3.38 9.12
C ASP A 56 -1.17 -2.61 9.18
N ASN A 57 -0.15 -3.19 9.83
CA ASN A 57 1.20 -2.61 9.95
C ASN A 57 1.89 -2.39 8.59
N GLU A 58 1.57 -3.22 7.61
CA GLU A 58 2.13 -3.17 6.27
C GLU A 58 1.46 -2.08 5.42
N ILE A 59 0.14 -1.92 5.57
CA ILE A 59 -0.63 -0.82 4.99
C ILE A 59 -0.24 0.51 5.63
N TRP A 60 -0.04 0.54 6.94
CA TRP A 60 0.45 1.73 7.65
C TRP A 60 1.79 2.20 7.09
N HIS A 61 2.72 1.29 6.77
CA HIS A 61 3.98 1.65 6.13
C HIS A 61 3.78 2.28 4.75
N LEU A 62 2.88 1.75 3.92
CA LEU A 62 2.56 2.37 2.63
C LEU A 62 1.96 3.78 2.81
N ARG A 63 1.18 4.01 3.87
CA ARG A 63 0.65 5.33 4.20
C ARG A 63 1.74 6.31 4.61
N VAL A 64 2.64 5.92 5.51
CA VAL A 64 3.78 6.76 5.93
C VAL A 64 4.65 7.16 4.75
N LEU A 65 4.78 6.26 3.76
CA LEU A 65 5.51 6.51 2.53
C LEU A 65 4.74 7.34 1.49
N GLY A 66 3.53 7.81 1.81
CA GLY A 66 2.68 8.59 0.90
C GLY A 66 2.08 7.79 -0.28
N VAL A 67 2.16 6.45 -0.22
CA VAL A 67 1.66 5.53 -1.26
C VAL A 67 0.16 5.35 -1.16
N LEU A 68 -0.38 5.36 0.06
CA LEU A 68 -1.82 5.32 0.31
C LEU A 68 -2.25 6.63 0.97
N PRO A 69 -3.39 7.23 0.56
CA PRO A 69 -3.85 8.48 1.13
C PRO A 69 -4.15 8.33 2.63
N GLU A 70 -4.05 9.44 3.37
CA GLU A 70 -4.58 9.46 4.73
C GLU A 70 -6.10 9.29 4.69
N PRO A 71 -6.66 8.42 5.54
CA PRO A 71 -8.11 8.33 5.69
C PRO A 71 -8.65 9.63 6.28
N GLU A 72 -9.84 10.04 5.85
CA GLU A 72 -10.41 11.38 6.09
C GLU A 72 -10.65 11.76 7.58
N LYS A 73 -10.50 10.83 8.54
CA LYS A 73 -10.51 11.13 10.00
C LYS A 73 -9.49 10.27 10.75
N ARG A 74 -8.89 10.74 11.83
CA ARG A 74 -7.96 9.96 12.69
C ARG A 74 -8.72 9.12 13.72
N GLU A 75 -9.34 8.01 13.33
CA GLU A 75 -9.80 6.99 14.30
C GLU A 75 -9.92 5.63 13.63
N TRP A 76 -9.60 4.55 14.35
CA TRP A 76 -9.37 3.20 13.84
C TRP A 76 -10.65 2.46 13.40
N ASP A 77 -11.59 3.19 12.81
CA ASP A 77 -12.91 2.71 12.49
C ASP A 77 -12.97 2.05 11.11
N THR A 78 -13.67 0.92 11.08
CA THR A 78 -13.87 0.04 9.92
C THR A 78 -14.63 0.68 8.76
N GLU A 79 -15.15 1.90 8.95
CA GLU A 79 -15.90 2.70 7.97
C GLU A 79 -15.03 3.64 7.12
N LYS A 80 -13.69 3.54 7.20
CA LYS A 80 -12.80 4.38 6.42
C LYS A 80 -12.71 3.94 4.97
N HIS A 81 -12.92 4.91 4.07
CA HIS A 81 -12.72 4.77 2.64
C HIS A 81 -11.43 5.47 2.21
N PHE A 82 -10.66 4.84 1.34
CA PHE A 82 -9.59 5.47 0.59
C PHE A 82 -10.10 5.92 -0.76
N ASP A 83 -9.67 7.11 -1.18
CA ASP A 83 -9.84 7.53 -2.56
C ASP A 83 -9.04 6.60 -3.50
N LEU A 84 -9.75 5.92 -4.40
CA LEU A 84 -9.15 4.92 -5.27
C LEU A 84 -8.16 5.53 -6.27
N GLU A 85 -8.43 6.74 -6.77
CA GLU A 85 -7.54 7.44 -7.70
C GLU A 85 -6.22 7.80 -7.02
N LYS A 86 -6.28 8.37 -5.82
CA LYS A 86 -5.10 8.68 -5.00
C LYS A 86 -4.31 7.42 -4.65
N ALA A 87 -4.98 6.31 -4.32
CA ALA A 87 -4.32 5.04 -4.05
C ALA A 87 -3.59 4.48 -5.29
N ILE A 88 -4.21 4.56 -6.47
CA ILE A 88 -3.58 4.15 -7.75
C ILE A 88 -2.35 5.01 -8.03
N LYS A 89 -2.49 6.34 -7.98
CA LYS A 89 -1.39 7.29 -8.20
C LYS A 89 -0.24 7.07 -7.23
N GLY A 90 -0.53 6.85 -5.95
CA GLY A 90 0.48 6.56 -4.93
C GLY A 90 1.20 5.23 -5.18
N CYS A 91 0.48 4.19 -5.60
CA CYS A 91 1.09 2.91 -6.00
C CYS A 91 2.03 3.06 -7.21
N GLU A 92 1.61 3.79 -8.23
CA GLU A 92 2.44 4.06 -9.42
C GLU A 92 3.70 4.86 -9.06
N ALA A 93 3.55 5.87 -8.21
CA ALA A 93 4.67 6.63 -7.67
C ALA A 93 5.62 5.70 -6.90
N TYR A 94 5.11 4.86 -6.00
CA TYR A 94 5.93 3.92 -5.25
C TYR A 94 6.73 2.99 -6.15
N LEU A 95 6.13 2.41 -7.19
CA LEU A 95 6.84 1.53 -8.12
C LEU A 95 7.90 2.25 -8.96
N ARG A 96 7.74 3.56 -9.19
CA ARG A 96 8.70 4.42 -9.87
C ARG A 96 9.87 4.80 -8.97
N TRP A 97 9.60 5.15 -7.71
CA TRP A 97 10.61 5.56 -6.73
C TRP A 97 11.40 4.39 -6.14
N SER A 98 10.76 3.24 -5.96
CA SER A 98 11.40 2.01 -5.46
C SER A 98 12.14 1.22 -6.55
N ARG A 99 12.50 1.89 -7.66
CA ARG A 99 13.15 1.24 -8.80
C ARG A 99 14.57 0.81 -8.50
#